data_AF-A0A2M8A9R3-F1
#
_entry.id   AF-A0A2M8A9R3-F1
#
_cell.length_a   1.000
_cell.length_b   1.000
_cell.length_c   1.000
_cell.angle_alpha   90.00
_cell.angle_beta   90.00
_cell.angle_gamma   90.00
#
_symmetry.space_group_name_H-M   'P 1'
#
loop_
_entity.id
_entity.type
_entity.pdbx_description
1 polymer ?
#
loop_
_entity_poly.entity_id
_entity_poly.type
_entity_poly.pdbx_seq_one_letter_code
_entity_poly.pdbx_strand_id
1 'polypeptide(L)'
;MIVTEFSETCQLYTDFQIWEIENIDAFFKGNEILATIFYDHYKFDVKELTERRKEIEDSDMDIITKLLSFVDNKSFFIFTLHNENHLELVKMQQLKIMNFGVNIGEVKGDCVYVVIMDKKM
;
A
#
# COMPACT_ATOMS: atom_id res chain seq x y z
N MET A 1 -8.08 -4.29 -4.66
CA MET A 1 -7.83 -5.69 -4.19
C MET A 1 -6.46 -5.81 -3.53
N ILE A 2 -6.35 -6.39 -2.34
CA ILE A 2 -5.05 -6.68 -1.71
C ILE A 2 -4.54 -8.04 -2.19
N VAL A 3 -3.29 -8.10 -2.64
CA VAL A 3 -2.63 -9.31 -3.12
C VAL A 3 -1.84 -9.95 -1.98
N THR A 4 -1.86 -11.27 -1.94
CA THR A 4 -1.01 -12.12 -1.08
C THR A 4 -0.21 -13.06 -1.97
N GLU A 5 0.88 -13.64 -1.45
CA GLU A 5 1.71 -14.61 -2.18
C GLU A 5 2.18 -14.02 -3.53
N PHE A 6 2.75 -12.83 -3.48
CA PHE A 6 3.01 -12.04 -4.69
C PHE A 6 4.03 -12.72 -5.61
N SER A 7 5.02 -13.42 -5.06
CA SER A 7 6.00 -14.19 -5.84
C SER A 7 5.37 -15.30 -6.68
N GLU A 8 4.20 -15.81 -6.27
CA GLU A 8 3.46 -16.83 -7.01
C GLU A 8 2.44 -16.24 -7.98
N THR A 9 2.01 -14.99 -7.76
CA THR A 9 0.91 -14.37 -8.50
C THR A 9 1.34 -13.19 -9.37
N CYS A 10 2.59 -12.71 -9.28
CA CYS A 10 3.06 -11.49 -9.93
C CYS A 10 2.88 -11.49 -11.45
N GLN A 11 2.95 -12.65 -12.09
CA GLN A 11 2.75 -12.81 -13.53
C GLN A 11 1.32 -12.46 -13.99
N LEU A 12 0.35 -12.47 -13.08
CA LEU A 12 -1.04 -12.07 -13.35
C LEU A 12 -1.22 -10.55 -13.41
N TYR A 13 -0.18 -9.77 -13.10
CA TYR A 13 -0.26 -8.33 -13.01
C TYR A 13 0.71 -7.62 -13.97
N THR A 14 0.42 -6.34 -14.25
CA THR A 14 1.22 -5.44 -15.09
C THR A 14 1.24 -4.03 -14.47
N ASP A 15 1.98 -3.12 -15.10
CA ASP A 15 2.02 -1.68 -14.77
C ASP A 15 2.39 -1.41 -13.30
N PHE A 16 3.44 -2.11 -12.85
CA PHE A 16 3.96 -2.03 -11.49
C PHE A 16 4.50 -0.64 -11.16
N GLN A 17 4.00 -0.04 -10.09
CA GLN A 17 4.47 1.22 -9.53
C GLN A 17 4.69 1.05 -8.03
N ILE A 18 5.75 1.65 -7.50
CA ILE A 18 6.00 1.70 -6.05
C ILE A 18 5.56 3.06 -5.53
N TRP A 19 4.70 3.05 -4.53
CA TRP A 19 4.28 4.22 -3.79
C TRP A 19 4.84 4.18 -2.36
N GLU A 20 5.68 5.16 -2.03
CA GLU A 20 6.20 5.41 -0.67
C GLU A 20 5.22 6.30 0.11
N ILE A 21 4.80 5.83 1.28
CA ILE A 21 3.87 6.51 2.18
C ILE A 21 4.61 6.77 3.49
N GLU A 22 5.10 8.00 3.66
CA GLU A 22 5.88 8.40 4.84
C GLU A 22 5.01 8.53 6.11
N ASN A 23 3.72 8.82 5.95
CA ASN A 23 2.74 8.93 7.03
C ASN A 23 1.31 8.96 6.47
N ILE A 24 0.32 9.00 7.37
CA ILE A 24 -1.09 8.99 6.99
C ILE A 24 -1.51 10.24 6.18
N ASP A 25 -0.90 11.40 6.41
CA ASP A 25 -1.19 12.59 5.61
C ASP A 25 -0.70 12.42 4.16
N ALA A 26 0.49 11.83 3.98
CA ALA A 26 1.04 11.51 2.68
C ALA A 26 0.17 10.48 1.92
N PHE A 27 -0.50 9.57 2.64
CA PHE A 27 -1.43 8.62 2.05
C PHE A 27 -2.65 9.29 1.40
N PHE A 28 -3.21 10.32 2.05
CA PHE A 28 -4.38 11.04 1.53
C PHE A 28 -4.01 12.15 0.53
N LYS A 29 -2.75 12.57 0.49
CA LYS A 29 -2.31 13.69 -0.34
C LYS A 29 -2.46 13.38 -1.84
N GLY A 30 -3.31 14.16 -2.50
CA GLY A 30 -3.51 14.08 -3.95
C GLY A 30 -4.43 12.94 -4.43
N ASN A 31 -5.14 12.28 -3.51
CA ASN A 31 -6.05 11.18 -3.85
C ASN A 31 -7.44 11.39 -3.24
N GLU A 32 -8.30 12.10 -3.98
CA GLU A 32 -9.67 12.43 -3.55
C GLU A 32 -10.53 11.18 -3.31
N ILE A 33 -10.24 10.09 -4.03
CA ILE A 33 -10.96 8.81 -3.88
C ILE A 33 -10.72 8.24 -2.49
N LEU A 34 -9.46 8.23 -2.00
CA LEU A 34 -9.14 7.73 -0.67
C LEU A 34 -9.82 8.55 0.43
N ALA A 35 -9.90 9.87 0.28
CA ALA A 35 -10.61 10.73 1.22
C ALA A 35 -12.12 10.41 1.26
N THR A 36 -12.71 10.10 0.10
CA THR A 36 -14.13 9.72 -0.01
C THR A 36 -14.38 8.38 0.67
N ILE A 37 -13.56 7.36 0.39
CA ILE A 37 -13.66 6.04 1.02
C ILE A 37 -13.46 6.15 2.54
N PHE A 38 -12.52 6.99 3.00
CA PHE A 38 -12.32 7.25 4.43
C PHE A 38 -13.57 7.81 5.08
N TYR A 39 -14.18 8.85 4.50
CA TYR A 39 -15.42 9.42 5.02
C TYR A 39 -16.54 8.38 5.06
N ASP A 40 -16.68 7.58 4.00
CA ASP A 40 -17.70 6.54 3.94
C ASP A 40 -17.50 5.46 5.00
N HIS A 41 -16.27 5.15 5.38
CA HIS A 41 -15.95 4.14 6.38
C HIS A 41 -16.03 4.69 7.82
N TYR A 42 -15.34 5.79 8.11
CA TYR A 42 -15.16 6.33 9.46
C TYR A 42 -16.17 7.43 9.83
N LYS A 43 -16.95 7.92 8.87
CA LYS A 43 -18.02 8.93 9.04
C LYS A 43 -17.56 10.31 9.49
N PHE A 44 -16.34 10.70 9.12
CA PHE A 44 -15.81 12.05 9.30
C PHE A 44 -14.71 12.40 8.30
N ASP A 45 -14.34 13.67 8.18
CA ASP A 45 -13.38 14.14 7.17
C ASP A 45 -11.93 13.81 7.56
N VAL A 46 -11.09 13.48 6.59
CA VAL A 46 -9.64 13.23 6.80
C VAL A 46 -8.97 14.39 7.54
N LYS A 47 -9.41 15.64 7.35
CA LYS A 47 -8.89 16.82 8.06
C LYS A 47 -9.08 16.74 9.57
N GLU A 48 -10.08 16.02 10.03
CA GLU A 48 -10.37 15.80 11.46
C GLU A 48 -9.59 14.58 12.02
N LEU A 49 -8.89 13.81 11.18
CA LEU A 49 -8.19 12.59 11.58
C LEU A 49 -7.19 12.83 12.71
N THR A 50 -6.41 13.91 12.66
CA THR A 50 -5.43 14.21 13.71
C THR A 50 -6.10 14.44 15.07
N GLU A 51 -7.26 15.11 15.09
CA GLU A 51 -8.00 15.42 16.31
C GLU A 51 -8.74 14.18 16.85
N ARG A 52 -9.28 13.38 15.93
CA ARG A 52 -10.11 12.21 16.22
C ARG A 52 -9.35 10.89 16.13
N ARG A 53 -8.01 10.92 16.01
CA ARG A 53 -7.17 9.71 15.85
C ARG A 53 -7.39 8.69 16.96
N LYS A 54 -7.68 9.17 18.17
CA LYS A 54 -7.95 8.38 19.37
C LYS A 54 -9.27 7.62 19.32
N GLU A 55 -10.20 8.01 18.44
CA GLU A 55 -11.48 7.32 18.23
C GLU A 55 -11.33 6.12 17.28
N ILE A 56 -10.22 6.05 16.55
CA ILE A 56 -9.92 4.94 15.63
C ILE A 56 -8.99 3.95 16.33
N GLU A 57 -9.47 2.72 16.53
CA GLU A 57 -8.67 1.63 17.08
C GLU A 57 -7.61 1.11 16.10
N ASP A 58 -7.88 1.23 14.80
CA ASP A 58 -6.99 0.78 13.72
C ASP A 58 -5.65 1.50 13.76
N SER A 59 -4.57 0.77 13.51
CA SER A 59 -3.25 1.38 13.25
C SER A 59 -3.25 2.07 11.88
N ASP A 60 -2.25 2.93 11.61
CA ASP A 60 -2.15 3.59 10.30
C ASP A 60 -2.03 2.57 9.15
N MET A 61 -1.37 1.44 9.42
CA MET A 61 -1.23 0.34 8.47
C MET A 61 -2.57 -0.38 8.20
N ASP A 62 -3.39 -0.54 9.24
CA ASP A 62 -4.75 -1.10 9.10
C ASP A 62 -5.65 -0.16 8.30
N ILE A 63 -5.58 1.15 8.57
CA ILE A 63 -6.31 2.17 7.82
C ILE A 63 -5.92 2.11 6.33
N ILE A 64 -4.62 2.13 6.02
CA ILE A 64 -4.12 2.05 4.63
C ILE A 64 -4.63 0.79 3.96
N THR A 65 -4.50 -0.38 4.60
CA THR A 65 -4.93 -1.67 4.04
C THR A 65 -6.42 -1.69 3.76
N LYS A 66 -7.24 -1.28 4.73
CA LYS A 66 -8.70 -1.26 4.61
C LYS A 66 -9.12 -0.34 3.46
N LEU A 67 -8.60 0.87 3.39
CA LEU A 67 -8.98 1.82 2.36
C LEU A 67 -8.57 1.34 0.95
N LEU A 68 -7.36 0.81 0.78
CA LEU A 68 -6.93 0.24 -0.49
C LEU A 68 -7.74 -1.01 -0.89
N SER A 69 -8.28 -1.75 0.08
CA SER A 69 -9.15 -2.90 -0.21
C SER A 69 -10.46 -2.50 -0.88
N PHE A 70 -10.96 -1.28 -0.65
CA PHE A 70 -12.17 -0.72 -1.28
C PHE A 70 -11.92 -0.11 -2.66
N VAL A 71 -10.67 -0.06 -3.13
CA VAL A 71 -10.35 0.41 -4.48
C VAL A 71 -10.44 -0.78 -5.46
N ASP A 72 -11.48 -0.75 -6.29
CA ASP A 72 -11.86 -1.88 -7.16
C ASP A 72 -11.00 -2.02 -8.44
N ASN A 73 -10.49 -0.92 -8.97
CA ASN A 73 -9.82 -0.89 -10.28
C ASN A 73 -8.32 -1.19 -10.22
N LYS A 74 -7.76 -1.42 -9.03
CA LYS A 74 -6.32 -1.64 -8.82
C LYS A 74 -6.08 -2.79 -7.85
N SER A 75 -4.93 -3.42 -8.03
CA SER A 75 -4.39 -4.41 -7.09
C SER A 75 -3.22 -3.79 -6.33
N PHE A 76 -3.09 -4.15 -5.06
CA PHE A 76 -2.11 -3.58 -4.15
C PHE A 76 -1.38 -4.67 -3.40
N PHE A 77 -0.05 -4.53 -3.29
CA PHE A 77 0.78 -5.36 -2.43
C PHE A 77 1.52 -4.46 -1.45
N ILE A 78 1.26 -4.62 -0.17
CA ILE A 78 1.72 -3.68 0.86
C ILE A 78 2.86 -4.30 1.65
N PHE A 79 3.92 -3.54 1.89
CA PHE A 79 5.08 -3.99 2.67
C PHE A 79 5.69 -2.87 3.50
N THR A 80 6.43 -3.26 4.53
CA THR A 80 7.26 -2.39 5.37
C THR A 80 8.63 -3.04 5.52
N LEU A 81 9.66 -2.25 5.87
CA LEU A 81 11.01 -2.78 6.02
C LEU A 81 11.04 -4.01 6.94
N HIS A 82 11.65 -5.09 6.45
CA HIS A 82 11.86 -6.38 7.13
C HIS A 82 10.60 -7.20 7.44
N ASN A 83 9.42 -6.83 6.96
CA ASN A 83 8.26 -7.73 7.04
C ASN A 83 8.36 -8.86 6.01
N GLU A 84 7.51 -9.88 6.13
CA GLU A 84 7.55 -11.06 5.25
C GLU A 84 7.41 -10.68 3.76
N ASN A 85 6.49 -9.77 3.46
CA ASN A 85 6.26 -9.24 2.12
C ASN A 85 7.51 -8.51 1.57
N HIS A 86 8.22 -7.75 2.39
CA HIS A 86 9.46 -7.08 2.00
C HIS A 86 10.55 -8.09 1.67
N LEU A 87 10.74 -9.10 2.52
CA LEU A 87 11.71 -10.17 2.28
C LEU A 87 11.42 -10.95 1.00
N GLU A 88 10.14 -11.17 0.69
CA GLU A 88 9.70 -11.76 -0.57
C GLU A 88 10.13 -10.91 -1.77
N LEU A 89 9.85 -9.60 -1.78
CA LEU A 89 10.24 -8.70 -2.87
C LEU A 89 11.75 -8.58 -3.04
N VAL A 90 12.51 -8.53 -1.94
CA VAL A 90 13.98 -8.52 -1.97
C VAL A 90 14.50 -9.78 -2.68
N LYS A 91 13.98 -10.96 -2.33
CA LYS A 91 14.36 -12.21 -2.99
C LYS A 91 14.02 -12.18 -4.48
N MET A 92 12.82 -11.72 -4.85
CA MET A 92 12.42 -11.61 -6.26
C MET A 92 13.35 -10.69 -7.06
N GLN A 93 13.77 -9.56 -6.48
CA GLN A 93 14.70 -8.63 -7.13
C GLN A 93 16.11 -9.25 -7.27
N GLN A 94 16.62 -9.90 -6.22
CA GLN A 94 17.92 -10.58 -6.23
C GLN A 94 17.98 -11.72 -7.27
N LEU A 95 16.89 -12.47 -7.38
CA LEU A 95 16.74 -13.56 -8.37
C LEU A 95 16.41 -13.06 -9.79
N LYS A 96 16.32 -11.73 -9.99
CA LYS A 96 15.98 -11.10 -11.28
C LYS A 96 14.63 -11.55 -11.85
N ILE A 97 13.70 -11.94 -10.97
CA ILE A 97 12.32 -12.26 -11.34
C ILE A 97 11.58 -10.98 -11.73
N MET A 98 11.84 -9.88 -11.01
CA MET A 98 11.20 -8.59 -11.25
C MET A 98 12.18 -7.44 -10.99
N ASN A 99 12.05 -6.37 -11.77
CA ASN A 99 12.71 -5.10 -11.52
C ASN A 99 11.64 -4.06 -11.16
N PHE A 100 11.70 -3.56 -9.92
CA PHE A 100 10.75 -2.58 -9.40
C PHE A 100 11.14 -1.13 -9.71
N GLY A 101 12.26 -0.89 -10.40
CA GLY A 101 12.79 0.45 -10.69
C GLY A 101 13.46 1.14 -9.51
N VAL A 102 13.37 0.56 -8.31
CA VAL A 102 14.01 1.00 -7.06
C VAL A 102 14.69 -0.17 -6.37
N ASN A 103 15.66 0.11 -5.50
CA ASN A 103 16.29 -0.94 -4.68
C ASN A 103 15.40 -1.27 -3.48
N ILE A 104 14.69 -2.40 -3.53
CA ILE A 104 13.79 -2.81 -2.45
C ILE A 104 14.57 -3.13 -1.17
N GLY A 105 15.84 -3.53 -1.27
CA GLY A 105 16.69 -3.80 -0.11
C GLY A 105 17.08 -2.58 0.72
N GLU A 106 16.85 -1.36 0.20
CA GLU A 106 17.31 -0.10 0.81
C GLU A 106 16.16 0.88 1.10
N VAL A 107 14.93 0.37 1.22
CA VAL A 107 13.76 1.19 1.59
C VAL A 107 13.85 1.73 3.03
N LYS A 108 13.18 2.86 3.29
CA LYS A 108 13.17 3.49 4.62
C LYS A 108 12.36 2.67 5.62
N GLY A 109 12.80 2.63 6.88
CA GLY A 109 12.19 1.80 7.93
C GLY A 109 10.92 2.36 8.57
N ASP A 110 10.67 3.65 8.40
CA ASP A 110 9.55 4.41 8.98
C ASP A 110 8.39 4.63 8.00
N CYS A 111 8.47 4.03 6.81
CA CYS A 111 7.50 4.20 5.74
C CYS A 111 6.69 2.92 5.48
N VAL A 112 5.47 3.10 5.00
CA VAL A 112 4.68 2.04 4.37
C VAL A 112 4.88 2.12 2.86
N TYR A 113 5.07 0.97 2.22
CA TYR A 113 5.25 0.89 0.78
C TYR A 113 4.13 0.07 0.13
N VAL A 114 3.65 0.55 -1.00
CA VAL A 114 2.59 -0.13 -1.76
C VAL A 114 3.05 -0.33 -3.20
N VAL A 115 3.08 -1.58 -3.64
CA VAL A 115 3.14 -1.91 -5.07
C VAL A 115 1.73 -1.77 -5.63
N ILE A 116 1.52 -0.80 -6.51
CA ILE A 116 0.28 -0.60 -7.26
C ILE A 116 0.43 -1.33 -8.59
N MET A 117 -0.59 -2.09 -8.98
CA MET A 117 -0.55 -2.89 -10.20
C MET A 117 -1.95 -3.09 -10.81
N ASP A 118 -1.97 -3.37 -12.09
CA ASP A 118 -3.17 -3.74 -12.84
C ASP A 118 -3.23 -5.25 -13.04
N LYS A 119 -4.41 -5.84 -12.88
CA LYS A 119 -4.62 -7.25 -13.20
C LYS A 119 -4.71 -7.41 -14.72
N LYS A 120 -3.90 -8.30 -15.29
CA LYS A 120 -3.98 -8.64 -16.72
C LYS A 120 -5.35 -9.23 -17.02
N MET A 121 -5.97 -8.74 -18.10
CA MET A 121 -7.21 -9.30 -18.65
C MET A 121 -6.96 -10.65 -19.32
#